data_AF-A0A524E6N8-F1
#
_entry.id   AF-A0A524E6N8-F1
#
_cell.length_a   1.000
_cell.length_b   1.000
_cell.length_c   1.000
_cell.angle_alpha   90.00
_cell.angle_beta   90.00
_cell.angle_gamma   90.00
#
_symmetry.space_group_name_H-M   'P 1'
#
loop_
_entity.id
_entity.type
_entity.pdbx_description
1 polymer ?
#
loop_
_entity_poly.entity_id
_entity_poly.type
_entity_poly.pdbx_seq_one_letter_code
_entity_poly.pdbx_strand_id
1 'polypeptide(L)'
;MIQIKPKVEYFGEMKSCPECGGDTILNSFERICRDCGLVINENFEDSSYIFNDKGITNNLNKQYVAIGERPSFVGGLGTFIDYENSKYLKDKSGRLLPPNEQKLYRRLKKKYSQFLRIKNHETEYRIFNILNKISIYLNLNKNIKNMSAYYYKKIIRNEKKVINNISLIAFCIFSAVRNENHNAPFTIKEISEAFQNFGHRVNPRLILRDGVKYKKYITKESKPHKSEDYLTRLIFDVINYEGLEDRLIKKRCDWSIKEYQIELTKICREILKKLSLDIRGGRNPFILTGATIYLADKLMAKIHGKKSILTQKIISDATKIAEYSIRDHYVNLLKPLFIK
;
A
#
# COMPACT_ATOMS: atom_id res chain seq x y z
N MET A 1 24.06 -5.28 -21.45
CA MET A 1 22.60 -5.11 -21.60
C MET A 1 22.35 -4.63 -23.01
N ILE A 2 22.02 -5.54 -23.92
CA ILE A 2 21.55 -5.17 -25.26
C ILE A 2 20.21 -4.49 -25.02
N GLN A 3 20.18 -3.16 -25.18
CA GLN A 3 18.93 -2.42 -25.24
C GLN A 3 18.24 -2.86 -26.52
N ILE A 4 17.40 -3.89 -26.43
CA ILE A 4 16.36 -4.11 -27.44
C ILE A 4 15.35 -3.00 -27.16
N LYS A 5 15.67 -1.78 -27.60
CA LYS A 5 14.64 -0.80 -27.91
C LYS A 5 13.87 -1.44 -29.06
N PRO A 6 12.56 -1.72 -28.95
CA PRO A 6 11.81 -1.96 -30.16
C PRO A 6 12.03 -0.71 -31.02
N LYS A 7 12.64 -0.88 -32.19
CA LYS A 7 12.56 0.13 -33.26
C LYS A 7 11.11 0.11 -33.72
N VAL A 8 10.22 0.70 -32.92
CA VAL A 8 9.02 1.28 -33.48
C VAL A 8 9.51 2.61 -34.01
N GLU A 9 9.84 2.65 -35.29
CA GLU A 9 9.93 3.91 -36.01
C GLU A 9 8.56 4.55 -35.88
N TYR A 10 8.42 5.50 -34.94
CA TYR A 10 7.31 6.43 -34.94
C TYR A 10 7.48 7.27 -36.22
N PHE A 11 6.96 6.76 -37.34
CA PHE A 11 6.68 7.59 -38.50
C PHE A 11 5.81 8.74 -37.99
N GLY A 12 6.35 9.96 -38.07
CA GLY A 12 5.73 11.15 -37.49
C GLY A 12 4.28 11.27 -37.91
N GLU A 13 3.43 11.69 -36.97
CA GLU A 13 2.01 11.97 -37.23
C GLU A 13 1.88 13.09 -38.29
N MET A 14 1.84 12.73 -39.57
CA MET A 14 1.49 13.68 -40.63
C MET A 14 0.01 14.03 -40.47
N LYS A 15 -0.26 15.25 -40.02
CA LYS A 15 -1.63 15.76 -39.80
C LYS A 15 -2.32 16.16 -41.10
N SER A 16 -1.55 16.55 -42.12
CA SER A 16 -2.02 17.03 -43.42
C SER A 16 -1.74 16.02 -44.54
N CYS A 17 -2.63 15.96 -45.52
CA CYS A 17 -2.47 15.12 -46.70
C CYS A 17 -1.26 15.58 -47.55
N PRO A 18 -0.36 14.68 -47.97
CA PRO A 18 0.79 15.04 -48.81
C PRO A 18 0.40 15.49 -50.22
N GLU A 19 -0.76 15.08 -50.72
CA GLU A 19 -1.21 15.39 -52.09
C GLU A 19 -2.00 16.70 -52.17
N CYS A 20 -3.01 16.88 -51.32
CA CYS A 20 -3.90 18.05 -51.40
C CYS A 20 -3.76 19.03 -50.23
N GLY A 21 -2.93 18.73 -49.23
CA GLY A 21 -2.81 19.52 -48.01
C GLY A 21 -4.01 19.45 -47.06
N GLY A 22 -5.08 18.73 -47.44
CA GLY A 22 -6.32 18.60 -46.68
C GLY A 22 -6.19 17.81 -45.37
N ASP A 23 -7.21 17.90 -44.53
CA ASP A 23 -7.21 17.27 -43.21
C ASP A 23 -7.33 15.74 -43.32
N THR A 24 -6.58 15.05 -42.45
CA THR A 24 -6.57 13.58 -42.37
C THR A 24 -7.50 13.11 -41.26
N ILE A 25 -8.43 12.22 -41.61
CA ILE A 25 -9.36 11.57 -40.68
C ILE A 25 -8.96 10.10 -40.49
N LEU A 26 -9.31 9.55 -39.33
CA LEU A 26 -9.09 8.15 -39.02
C LEU A 26 -10.40 7.39 -39.21
N ASN A 27 -10.44 6.50 -40.21
CA ASN A 27 -11.61 5.68 -40.51
C ASN A 27 -11.26 4.21 -40.30
N SER A 28 -11.82 3.62 -39.25
CA SER A 28 -11.57 2.24 -38.80
C SER A 28 -10.08 1.96 -38.57
N PHE A 29 -9.36 1.52 -39.60
CA PHE A 29 -7.95 1.10 -39.56
C PHE A 29 -7.07 1.87 -40.55
N GLU A 30 -7.62 2.86 -41.24
CA GLU A 30 -6.91 3.63 -42.26
C GLU A 30 -7.00 5.12 -41.97
N ARG A 31 -5.89 5.82 -42.21
CA ARG A 31 -5.85 7.28 -42.14
C ARG A 31 -6.07 7.83 -43.54
N ILE A 32 -7.23 8.44 -43.75
CA ILE A 32 -7.72 8.86 -45.06
C ILE A 32 -7.82 10.38 -45.09
N CYS A 33 -7.45 11.02 -46.19
CA CYS A 33 -7.73 12.43 -46.37
C CYS A 33 -9.23 12.64 -46.63
N ARG A 34 -9.85 13.60 -45.93
CA ARG A 34 -11.27 13.91 -46.10
C ARG A 34 -11.61 14.46 -47.49
N ASP A 35 -10.67 15.20 -48.08
CA ASP A 35 -10.95 15.98 -49.29
C ASP A 35 -10.66 15.21 -50.58
N CYS A 36 -9.53 14.48 -50.65
CA CYS A 36 -9.14 13.71 -51.83
C CYS A 36 -9.30 12.19 -51.70
N GLY A 37 -9.63 11.69 -50.51
CA GLY A 37 -9.79 10.25 -50.26
C GLY A 37 -8.48 9.44 -50.24
N LEU A 38 -7.32 10.10 -50.29
CA LEU A 38 -6.02 9.43 -50.24
C LEU A 38 -5.84 8.69 -48.90
N VAL A 39 -5.57 7.38 -48.96
CA VAL A 39 -5.14 6.59 -47.82
C VAL A 39 -3.64 6.83 -47.60
N ILE A 40 -3.31 7.48 -46.48
CA ILE A 40 -1.95 7.91 -46.18
C ILE A 40 -1.20 6.80 -45.47
N ASN A 41 -1.83 6.19 -44.47
CA ASN A 41 -1.28 5.07 -43.71
C ASN A 41 -2.38 4.04 -43.40
N GLU A 42 -2.04 2.76 -43.52
CA GLU A 42 -2.77 1.65 -42.90
C GLU A 42 -2.31 1.53 -41.44
N ASN A 43 -3.16 1.92 -40.50
CA ASN A 43 -2.94 1.68 -39.09
C ASN A 43 -3.38 0.24 -38.77
N PHE A 44 -2.45 -0.71 -38.86
CA PHE A 44 -2.63 -1.99 -38.19
C PHE A 44 -2.59 -1.78 -36.68
N GLU A 45 -3.67 -2.10 -35.96
CA GLU A 45 -3.58 -2.86 -34.70
C GLU A 45 -4.96 -3.19 -34.10
N ASP A 46 -5.25 -4.49 -34.02
CA ASP A 46 -5.75 -5.08 -32.78
C ASP A 46 -4.79 -6.24 -32.49
N SER A 47 -3.86 -6.05 -31.54
CA SER A 47 -2.99 -7.15 -31.14
C SER A 47 -3.86 -8.32 -30.67
N SER A 48 -3.66 -9.51 -31.23
CA SER A 48 -4.34 -10.74 -30.76
C SER A 48 -3.99 -11.08 -29.30
N TYR A 49 -2.97 -10.42 -28.75
CA TYR A 49 -2.57 -10.56 -27.37
C TYR A 49 -3.30 -9.60 -26.41
N ILE A 50 -3.65 -10.09 -25.24
CA ILE A 50 -4.27 -9.30 -24.17
C ILE A 50 -3.31 -9.20 -22.97
N PHE A 51 -3.09 -7.98 -22.47
CA PHE A 51 -2.22 -7.71 -21.31
C PHE A 51 -2.85 -7.96 -19.94
N ASN A 52 -4.18 -7.89 -19.85
CA ASN A 52 -4.91 -8.06 -18.60
C ASN A 52 -6.20 -8.84 -18.83
N ASP A 53 -6.49 -9.76 -17.93
CA ASP A 53 -7.76 -10.49 -17.84
C ASP A 53 -8.89 -9.52 -17.50
N LYS A 54 -9.32 -8.71 -18.48
CA LYS A 54 -10.62 -8.04 -18.42
C LYS A 54 -11.60 -9.17 -18.61
N GLY A 55 -12.32 -9.55 -17.55
CA GLY A 55 -13.21 -10.71 -17.50
C GLY A 55 -14.09 -10.83 -18.74
N ILE A 56 -13.56 -11.52 -19.75
CA ILE A 56 -14.20 -11.74 -21.03
C ILE A 56 -14.57 -13.20 -21.02
N THR A 57 -15.87 -13.45 -20.88
CA THR A 57 -16.52 -14.76 -20.99
C THR A 57 -16.49 -15.33 -22.42
N ASN A 58 -15.68 -14.77 -23.33
CA ASN A 58 -15.62 -15.20 -24.71
C ASN A 58 -14.39 -16.07 -24.97
N ASN A 59 -14.66 -17.30 -25.41
CA ASN A 59 -13.75 -18.31 -25.94
C ASN A 59 -13.04 -17.90 -27.24
N LEU A 60 -12.63 -16.64 -27.40
CA LEU A 60 -11.82 -16.24 -28.55
C LEU A 60 -10.35 -16.62 -28.29
N ASN A 61 -9.67 -17.09 -29.35
CA ASN A 61 -8.24 -17.44 -29.43
C ASN A 61 -7.32 -16.23 -29.19
N LYS A 62 -7.46 -15.54 -28.05
CA LYS A 62 -6.61 -14.42 -27.68
C LYS A 62 -5.42 -14.94 -26.86
N GLN A 63 -4.22 -14.50 -27.23
CA GLN A 63 -2.98 -14.92 -26.56
C GLN A 63 -2.76 -14.06 -25.32
N TYR A 64 -2.86 -14.62 -24.13
CA TYR A 64 -2.57 -13.85 -22.91
C TYR A 64 -1.06 -13.60 -22.80
N VAL A 65 -0.67 -12.33 -22.78
CA VAL A 65 0.73 -11.91 -22.63
C VAL A 65 0.82 -11.02 -21.41
N ALA A 66 1.51 -11.48 -20.37
CA ALA A 66 1.87 -10.62 -19.26
C ALA A 66 3.23 -9.97 -19.54
N ILE A 67 3.39 -8.70 -19.18
CA ILE A 67 4.66 -7.94 -19.27
C ILE A 67 5.77 -8.59 -18.40
N GLY A 68 5.44 -9.63 -17.61
CA GLY A 68 6.39 -10.51 -16.93
C GLY A 68 7.02 -9.89 -15.68
N GLU A 69 7.13 -8.57 -15.60
CA GLU A 69 7.82 -7.91 -14.51
C GLU A 69 6.94 -7.78 -13.26
N ARG A 70 7.16 -8.70 -12.32
CA ARG A 70 6.64 -8.57 -10.95
C ARG A 70 7.68 -7.80 -10.11
N PRO A 71 7.40 -6.56 -9.67
CA PRO A 71 8.39 -5.77 -8.94
C PRO A 71 8.80 -6.45 -7.63
N SER A 72 7.87 -7.14 -6.98
CA SER A 72 8.04 -7.87 -5.72
C SER A 72 8.61 -9.29 -5.84
N PHE A 73 9.07 -9.69 -7.02
CA PHE A 73 9.63 -11.03 -7.27
C PHE A 73 11.02 -10.94 -7.90
N VAL A 74 11.84 -11.97 -7.64
CA VAL A 74 13.18 -12.14 -8.22
C VAL A 74 13.13 -13.20 -9.30
N GLY A 75 13.57 -12.88 -10.53
CA GLY A 75 13.54 -13.81 -11.66
C GLY A 75 12.31 -13.65 -12.55
N GLY A 76 12.06 -12.42 -13.03
CA GLY A 76 10.86 -12.05 -13.80
C GLY A 76 10.75 -12.61 -15.23
N LEU A 77 11.66 -13.50 -15.64
CA LEU A 77 11.62 -14.15 -16.96
C LEU A 77 11.71 -15.66 -16.75
N GLY A 78 10.64 -16.38 -17.09
CA GLY A 78 10.56 -17.82 -16.97
C GLY A 78 9.15 -18.33 -16.63
N THR A 79 8.90 -19.61 -16.92
CA THR A 79 7.69 -20.31 -16.50
C THR A 79 7.93 -20.96 -15.13
N PHE A 80 6.88 -21.01 -14.29
CA PHE A 80 6.93 -21.69 -13.00
C PHE A 80 6.25 -23.04 -13.09
N ILE A 81 6.78 -24.03 -12.38
CA ILE A 81 6.11 -25.30 -12.16
C ILE A 81 5.03 -25.08 -11.10
N ASP A 82 3.79 -24.86 -11.57
CA ASP A 82 2.60 -24.58 -10.78
C ASP A 82 2.68 -23.28 -9.94
N TYR A 83 1.62 -22.96 -9.19
CA TYR A 83 1.54 -21.79 -8.32
C TYR A 83 2.56 -21.84 -7.17
N GLU A 84 3.08 -20.68 -6.76
CA GLU A 84 4.13 -20.57 -5.73
C GLU A 84 3.75 -21.28 -4.41
N ASN A 85 2.49 -21.14 -3.98
CA ASN A 85 1.98 -21.65 -2.70
C ASN A 85 1.24 -22.99 -2.79
N SER A 86 1.31 -23.71 -3.93
CA SER A 86 0.63 -25.01 -4.05
C SER A 86 1.36 -26.10 -3.26
N LYS A 87 0.65 -26.72 -2.30
CA LYS A 87 1.13 -27.90 -1.55
C LYS A 87 1.04 -29.17 -2.39
N TYR A 88 -0.05 -29.31 -3.14
CA TYR A 88 -0.32 -30.42 -4.05
C TYR A 88 -0.42 -29.87 -5.47
N LEU A 89 0.13 -30.62 -6.41
CA LEU A 89 0.20 -30.22 -7.80
C LEU A 89 -1.00 -30.83 -8.51
N LYS A 90 -1.62 -30.05 -9.39
CA LYS A 90 -2.81 -30.45 -10.12
C LYS A 90 -2.57 -30.38 -11.62
N ASP A 91 -3.26 -31.24 -12.35
CA ASP A 91 -3.32 -31.18 -13.81
C ASP A 91 -4.12 -29.97 -14.31
N LYS A 92 -4.06 -29.70 -15.62
CA LYS A 92 -4.90 -28.70 -16.31
C LYS A 92 -6.38 -28.82 -15.94
N SER A 93 -6.87 -30.05 -15.77
CA SER A 93 -8.25 -30.36 -15.42
C SER A 93 -8.55 -30.21 -13.91
N GLY A 94 -7.58 -29.79 -13.09
CA GLY A 94 -7.72 -29.60 -11.65
C GLY A 94 -7.63 -30.89 -10.80
N ARG A 95 -7.39 -32.05 -11.43
CA ARG A 95 -7.18 -33.34 -10.75
C ARG A 95 -5.81 -33.38 -10.09
N LEU A 96 -5.71 -34.06 -8.94
CA LEU A 96 -4.44 -34.25 -8.24
C LEU A 96 -3.53 -35.20 -9.00
N LEU A 97 -2.23 -34.89 -9.06
CA LEU A 97 -1.25 -35.78 -9.65
C LEU A 97 -1.07 -37.07 -8.84
N PRO A 98 -0.80 -38.22 -9.49
CA PRO A 98 -0.42 -39.46 -8.82
C PRO A 98 0.78 -39.28 -7.87
N PRO A 99 0.93 -40.09 -6.80
CA PRO A 99 1.98 -39.92 -5.80
C PRO A 99 3.42 -39.86 -6.37
N ASN A 100 3.71 -40.67 -7.39
CA ASN A 100 5.02 -40.72 -8.03
C ASN A 100 5.33 -39.41 -8.78
N GLU A 101 4.38 -38.91 -9.56
CA GLU A 101 4.49 -37.64 -10.28
C GLU A 101 4.54 -36.46 -9.31
N GLN A 102 3.71 -36.47 -8.29
CA GLN A 102 3.69 -35.49 -7.22
C GLN A 102 5.08 -35.34 -6.58
N LYS A 103 5.80 -36.46 -6.34
CA LYS A 103 7.18 -36.48 -5.84
C LYS A 103 8.18 -35.94 -6.88
N LEU A 104 8.07 -36.37 -8.14
CA LEU A 104 8.92 -35.92 -9.24
C LEU A 104 8.85 -34.39 -9.41
N TYR A 105 7.65 -33.84 -9.60
CA TYR A 105 7.46 -32.42 -9.84
C TYR A 105 7.76 -31.57 -8.61
N ARG A 106 7.54 -32.06 -7.38
CA ARG A 106 8.04 -31.38 -6.17
C ARG A 106 9.56 -31.27 -6.17
N ARG A 107 10.27 -32.34 -6.56
CA ARG A 107 11.74 -32.33 -6.70
C ARG A 107 12.18 -31.32 -7.78
N LEU A 108 11.50 -31.29 -8.92
CA LEU A 108 11.77 -30.34 -10.01
C LEU A 108 11.51 -28.89 -9.57
N LYS A 109 10.37 -28.60 -8.92
CA LYS A 109 10.05 -27.28 -8.36
C LYS A 109 11.11 -26.81 -7.36
N LYS A 110 11.60 -27.71 -6.50
CA LYS A 110 12.70 -27.43 -5.56
C LYS A 110 14.01 -27.11 -6.28
N LYS A 111 14.38 -27.89 -7.30
CA LYS A 111 15.57 -27.61 -8.12
C LYS A 111 15.46 -26.30 -8.90
N TYR A 112 14.29 -26.03 -9.49
CA TYR A 112 14.02 -24.81 -10.26
C TYR A 112 14.17 -23.55 -9.39
N SER A 113 13.59 -23.55 -8.19
CA SER A 113 13.71 -22.44 -7.23
C SER A 113 15.11 -22.27 -6.62
N GLN A 114 16.02 -23.23 -6.81
CA GLN A 114 17.37 -23.18 -6.25
C GLN A 114 18.20 -22.05 -6.88
N PHE A 115 18.05 -21.79 -8.17
CA PHE A 115 18.80 -20.73 -8.86
C PHE A 115 18.54 -19.32 -8.31
N LEU A 116 17.31 -19.06 -7.84
CA LEU A 116 16.95 -17.79 -7.19
C LEU A 116 17.69 -17.58 -5.87
N ARG A 117 18.17 -18.66 -5.24
CA ARG A 117 18.87 -18.65 -3.95
C ARG A 117 20.39 -18.60 -4.10
N ILE A 118 20.92 -18.53 -5.32
CA ILE A 118 22.36 -18.63 -5.57
C ILE A 118 22.93 -17.25 -5.95
N LYS A 119 24.11 -16.96 -5.39
CA LYS A 119 25.01 -15.83 -5.72
C LYS A 119 24.34 -14.44 -5.73
N ASN A 120 23.94 -13.95 -6.89
CA ASN A 120 23.60 -12.54 -7.08
C ASN A 120 22.16 -12.19 -6.68
N HIS A 121 21.28 -13.20 -6.62
CA HIS A 121 19.85 -13.02 -6.36
C HIS A 121 19.43 -13.41 -4.95
N GLU A 122 20.34 -14.02 -4.17
CA GLU A 122 20.01 -14.59 -2.87
C GLU A 122 19.52 -13.54 -1.87
N THR A 123 20.21 -12.40 -1.79
CA THR A 123 19.85 -11.31 -0.88
C THR A 123 18.49 -10.72 -1.23
N GLU A 124 18.27 -10.41 -2.51
CA GLU A 124 17.01 -9.88 -3.02
C GLU A 124 15.85 -10.87 -2.79
N TYR A 125 16.08 -12.17 -3.04
CA TYR A 125 15.09 -13.22 -2.82
C TYR A 125 14.69 -13.32 -1.34
N ARG A 126 15.69 -13.30 -0.43
CA ARG A 126 15.43 -13.28 1.03
C ARG A 126 14.62 -12.05 1.42
N ILE A 127 14.96 -10.88 0.89
CA ILE A 127 14.28 -9.62 1.21
C ILE A 127 12.85 -9.59 0.69
N PHE A 128 12.57 -10.04 -0.53
CA PHE A 128 11.20 -10.10 -1.01
C PHE A 128 10.36 -11.18 -0.33
N ASN A 129 10.95 -12.27 0.14
CA ASN A 129 10.26 -13.20 1.02
C ASN A 129 9.87 -12.54 2.36
N ILE A 130 10.77 -11.72 2.94
CA ILE A 130 10.47 -10.94 4.15
C ILE A 130 9.36 -9.92 3.86
N LEU A 131 9.45 -9.18 2.75
CA LEU A 131 8.41 -8.25 2.31
C LEU A 131 7.06 -8.94 2.15
N ASN A 132 7.01 -10.13 1.55
CA ASN A 132 5.78 -10.89 1.38
C ASN A 132 5.18 -11.32 2.74
N LYS A 133 6.01 -11.81 3.68
CA LYS A 133 5.55 -12.16 5.03
C LYS A 133 4.99 -10.94 5.79
N ILE A 134 5.71 -9.82 5.72
CA ILE A 134 5.30 -8.57 6.40
C ILE A 134 4.07 -7.96 5.74
N SER A 135 3.98 -8.03 4.41
CA SER A 135 2.80 -7.58 3.66
C SER A 135 1.55 -8.34 4.07
N ILE A 136 1.66 -9.65 4.32
CA ILE A 136 0.54 -10.46 4.82
C ILE A 136 0.24 -10.09 6.27
N TYR A 137 1.26 -9.97 7.12
CA TYR A 137 1.09 -9.65 8.55
C TYR A 137 0.44 -8.28 8.79
N LEU A 138 0.87 -7.26 8.06
CA LEU A 138 0.33 -5.90 8.14
C LEU A 138 -0.89 -5.69 7.22
N ASN A 139 -1.36 -6.71 6.51
CA ASN A 139 -2.43 -6.61 5.50
C ASN A 139 -2.21 -5.45 4.50
N LEU A 140 -0.97 -5.30 4.01
CA LEU A 140 -0.62 -4.26 3.05
C LEU A 140 -1.29 -4.50 1.70
N ASN A 141 -1.78 -3.42 1.08
CA ASN A 141 -2.30 -3.45 -0.28
C ASN A 141 -1.20 -3.89 -1.28
N LYS A 142 -1.60 -4.55 -2.37
CA LYS A 142 -0.70 -4.99 -3.45
C LYS A 142 0.08 -3.82 -4.04
N ASN A 143 -0.53 -2.63 -4.11
CA ASN A 143 0.13 -1.42 -4.59
C ASN A 143 1.30 -1.00 -3.68
N ILE A 144 1.07 -0.91 -2.36
CA ILE A 144 2.11 -0.65 -1.35
C ILE A 144 3.25 -1.67 -1.46
N LYS A 145 2.92 -2.96 -1.58
CA LYS A 145 3.91 -4.03 -1.73
C LYS A 145 4.77 -3.84 -2.98
N ASN A 146 4.13 -3.54 -4.11
CA ASN A 146 4.82 -3.33 -5.39
C ASN A 146 5.67 -2.07 -5.37
N MET A 147 5.19 -0.98 -4.78
CA MET A 147 5.93 0.27 -4.61
C MET A 147 7.14 0.09 -3.68
N SER A 148 6.97 -0.65 -2.58
CA SER A 148 8.08 -0.99 -1.68
C SER A 148 9.18 -1.75 -2.40
N ALA A 149 8.80 -2.74 -3.22
CA ALA A 149 9.75 -3.52 -4.00
C ALA A 149 10.42 -2.68 -5.10
N TYR A 150 9.66 -1.80 -5.76
CA TYR A 150 10.19 -0.85 -6.74
C TYR A 150 11.24 0.09 -6.12
N TYR A 151 10.95 0.68 -4.94
CA TYR A 151 11.91 1.53 -4.24
C TYR A 151 13.18 0.79 -3.85
N TYR A 152 13.05 -0.44 -3.36
CA TYR A 152 14.20 -1.28 -3.03
C TYR A 152 15.09 -1.54 -4.26
N LYS A 153 14.50 -1.98 -5.39
CA LYS A 153 15.22 -2.20 -6.66
C LYS A 153 15.88 -0.92 -7.17
N LYS A 154 15.16 0.21 -7.11
CA LYS A 154 15.66 1.52 -7.53
C LYS A 154 16.89 1.96 -6.72
N ILE A 155 16.91 1.69 -5.42
CA ILE A 155 18.04 2.04 -4.55
C ILE A 155 19.24 1.14 -4.85
N ILE A 156 19.04 -0.18 -4.95
CA ILE A 156 20.13 -1.13 -5.25
C ILE A 156 20.76 -0.85 -6.61
N ARG A 157 19.97 -0.45 -7.61
CA ARG A 157 20.49 -0.09 -8.93
C ARG A 157 21.43 1.12 -8.88
N ASN A 158 21.19 2.05 -7.97
CA ASN A 158 21.89 3.34 -7.92
C ASN A 158 23.00 3.40 -6.85
N GLU A 159 22.99 2.51 -5.85
CA GLU A 159 23.97 2.49 -4.75
C GLU A 159 24.91 1.27 -4.87
N LYS A 160 26.22 1.50 -4.74
CA LYS A 160 27.23 0.44 -4.80
C LYS A 160 27.15 -0.55 -3.63
N LYS A 161 26.80 -0.06 -2.43
CA LYS A 161 26.69 -0.86 -1.20
C LYS A 161 25.54 -0.35 -0.34
N VAL A 162 24.71 -1.29 0.11
CA VAL A 162 23.63 -1.05 1.07
C VAL A 162 24.16 -1.29 2.49
N ILE A 163 23.79 -0.43 3.44
CA ILE A 163 24.21 -0.54 4.85
C ILE A 163 23.61 -1.82 5.46
N ASN A 164 22.29 -1.94 5.38
CA ASN A 164 21.56 -3.11 5.82
C ASN A 164 20.29 -3.28 4.96
N ASN A 165 20.16 -4.43 4.30
CA ASN A 165 19.03 -4.69 3.42
C ASN A 165 17.69 -4.78 4.18
N ILE A 166 17.71 -5.19 5.44
CA ILE A 166 16.50 -5.33 6.27
C ILE A 166 15.97 -3.95 6.69
N SER A 167 16.84 -3.05 7.17
CA SER A 167 16.42 -1.68 7.47
C SER A 167 16.02 -0.92 6.20
N LEU A 168 16.67 -1.23 5.07
CA LEU A 168 16.31 -0.67 3.78
C LEU A 168 14.89 -1.06 3.35
N ILE A 169 14.54 -2.34 3.38
CA ILE A 169 13.19 -2.76 2.97
C ILE A 169 12.13 -2.22 3.94
N ALA A 170 12.42 -2.14 5.24
CA ALA A 170 11.54 -1.49 6.20
C ALA A 170 11.31 -0.01 5.87
N PHE A 171 12.37 0.70 5.47
CA PHE A 171 12.30 2.09 5.02
C PHE A 171 11.52 2.25 3.71
N CYS A 172 11.67 1.31 2.76
CA CYS A 172 10.90 1.29 1.52
C CYS A 172 9.41 1.10 1.79
N ILE A 173 9.04 0.19 2.71
CA ILE A 173 7.64 0.01 3.14
C ILE A 173 7.11 1.30 3.78
N PHE A 174 7.86 1.88 4.71
CA PHE A 174 7.49 3.13 5.36
C PHE A 174 7.26 4.26 4.35
N SER A 175 8.14 4.37 3.34
CA SER A 175 8.04 5.41 2.31
C SER A 175 6.88 5.14 1.34
N ALA A 176 6.61 3.88 1.00
CA ALA A 176 5.49 3.50 0.14
C ALA A 176 4.14 3.78 0.82
N VAL A 177 3.99 3.38 2.09
CA VAL A 177 2.81 3.67 2.89
C VAL A 177 2.55 5.17 2.99
N ARG A 178 3.61 5.96 3.17
CA ARG A 178 3.50 7.42 3.26
C ARG A 178 3.10 8.09 1.93
N ASN A 179 3.49 7.50 0.81
CA ASN A 179 3.15 8.02 -0.52
C ASN A 179 1.73 7.60 -0.95
N GLU A 180 1.18 6.52 -0.41
CA GLU A 180 -0.23 6.18 -0.62
C GLU A 180 -1.14 6.98 0.31
N ASN A 181 -2.01 7.81 -0.27
CA ASN A 181 -2.95 8.67 0.46
C ASN A 181 -4.21 7.93 0.92
N HIS A 182 -4.38 6.66 0.53
CA HIS A 182 -5.56 5.87 0.84
C HIS A 182 -5.16 4.74 1.79
N ASN A 183 -5.67 4.83 3.02
CA ASN A 183 -5.43 3.99 4.21
C ASN A 183 -4.52 4.65 5.24
N ALA A 184 -4.94 4.52 6.50
CA ALA A 184 -4.25 5.07 7.66
C ALA A 184 -2.76 4.69 7.64
N PRO A 185 -1.84 5.65 7.85
CA PRO A 185 -0.41 5.35 7.77
C PRO A 185 -0.03 4.39 8.89
N PHE A 186 0.63 3.28 8.54
CA PHE A 186 1.33 2.48 9.54
C PHE A 186 2.39 3.35 10.21
N THR A 187 2.40 3.36 11.54
CA THR A 187 3.47 4.04 12.26
C THR A 187 4.78 3.29 12.05
N ILE A 188 5.90 4.01 12.12
CA ILE A 188 7.20 3.36 12.01
C ILE A 188 7.46 2.34 13.14
N LYS A 189 6.77 2.51 14.28
CA LYS A 189 6.78 1.56 15.39
C LYS A 189 6.12 0.25 14.97
N GLU A 190 4.93 0.30 14.39
CA GLU A 190 4.23 -0.90 13.89
C GLU A 190 5.03 -1.66 12.84
N ILE A 191 5.68 -0.94 11.92
CA ILE A 191 6.58 -1.57 10.95
C ILE A 191 7.72 -2.25 11.69
N SER A 192 8.37 -1.57 12.62
CA SER A 192 9.46 -2.14 13.41
C SER A 192 9.03 -3.39 14.20
N GLU A 193 7.87 -3.35 14.85
CA GLU A 193 7.27 -4.47 15.59
C GLU A 193 7.01 -5.66 14.66
N ALA A 194 6.47 -5.42 13.45
CA ALA A 194 6.28 -6.48 12.46
C ALA A 194 7.59 -7.17 12.09
N PHE A 195 8.68 -6.42 11.86
CA PHE A 195 9.99 -7.00 11.60
C PHE A 195 10.53 -7.80 12.81
N GLN A 196 10.36 -7.28 14.02
CA GLN A 196 10.78 -7.95 15.25
C GLN A 196 10.04 -9.27 15.48
N ASN A 197 8.73 -9.32 15.20
CA ASN A 197 7.93 -10.54 15.31
C ASN A 197 8.40 -11.67 14.38
N PHE A 198 9.05 -11.33 13.26
CA PHE A 198 9.69 -12.31 12.37
C PHE A 198 11.18 -12.57 12.70
N GLY A 199 11.66 -12.12 13.86
CA GLY A 199 13.02 -12.36 14.35
C GLY A 199 14.08 -11.39 13.81
N HIS A 200 13.67 -10.29 13.18
CA HIS A 200 14.61 -9.29 12.66
C HIS A 200 14.89 -8.18 13.69
N ARG A 201 16.17 -7.92 13.96
CA ARG A 201 16.62 -6.86 14.87
C ARG A 201 16.54 -5.49 14.20
N VAL A 202 15.34 -4.92 14.17
CA VAL A 202 15.06 -3.61 13.57
C VAL A 202 14.45 -2.72 14.64
N ASN A 203 14.91 -1.47 14.71
CA ASN A 203 14.37 -0.43 15.59
C ASN A 203 13.91 0.77 14.75
N PRO A 204 12.92 1.57 15.20
CA PRO A 204 12.46 2.73 14.45
C PRO A 204 13.58 3.73 14.12
N ARG A 205 14.51 3.93 15.07
CA ARG A 205 15.69 4.80 14.88
C ARG A 205 16.63 4.26 13.79
N LEU A 206 16.80 2.94 13.70
CA LEU A 206 17.65 2.33 12.68
C LEU A 206 17.04 2.49 11.28
N ILE A 207 15.73 2.26 11.16
CA ILE A 207 15.00 2.44 9.88
C ILE A 207 15.17 3.88 9.37
N LEU A 208 14.98 4.88 10.23
CA LEU A 208 15.11 6.27 9.84
C LEU A 208 16.56 6.66 9.55
N ARG A 209 17.51 6.32 10.44
CA ARG A 209 18.92 6.67 10.28
C ARG A 209 19.48 6.13 8.96
N ASP A 210 19.22 4.86 8.67
CA ASP A 210 19.71 4.23 7.44
C ASP A 210 18.92 4.75 6.23
N GLY A 211 17.62 4.99 6.40
CA GLY A 211 16.72 5.51 5.37
C GLY A 211 17.05 6.92 4.87
N VAL A 212 17.58 7.80 5.73
CA VAL A 212 17.99 9.18 5.36
C VAL A 212 18.95 9.18 4.17
N LYS A 213 19.91 8.24 4.14
CA LYS A 213 20.86 8.09 3.02
C LYS A 213 20.14 7.85 1.69
N TYR A 214 19.05 7.07 1.71
CA TYR A 214 18.37 6.59 0.52
C TYR A 214 17.18 7.44 0.09
N LYS A 215 16.76 8.41 0.93
CA LYS A 215 15.64 9.31 0.66
C LYS A 215 15.74 10.00 -0.71
N LYS A 216 16.96 10.34 -1.15
CA LYS A 216 17.26 10.95 -2.46
C LYS A 216 16.74 10.16 -3.68
N TYR A 217 16.48 8.85 -3.55
CA TYR A 217 16.03 7.99 -4.65
C TYR A 217 14.51 7.77 -4.69
N ILE A 218 13.80 7.95 -3.58
CA ILE A 218 12.40 7.50 -3.46
C ILE A 218 11.43 8.56 -4.02
N THR A 219 11.40 9.77 -3.45
CA THR A 219 10.68 10.95 -3.98
C THR A 219 11.10 12.21 -3.21
N LYS A 220 11.06 13.39 -3.85
CA LYS A 220 11.44 14.67 -3.22
C LYS A 220 10.36 15.28 -2.31
N GLU A 221 9.08 14.93 -2.52
CA GLU A 221 7.95 15.59 -1.85
C GLU A 221 7.15 14.59 -1.01
N SER A 222 7.54 14.39 0.26
CA SER A 222 6.70 13.70 1.23
C SER A 222 5.96 14.74 2.07
N LYS A 223 4.63 14.84 1.94
CA LYS A 223 3.83 15.67 2.83
C LYS A 223 3.85 15.10 4.27
N PRO A 224 3.84 15.94 5.32
CA PRO A 224 3.60 15.46 6.68
C PRO A 224 2.19 14.88 6.79
N HIS A 225 2.05 13.74 7.48
CA HIS A 225 0.74 13.20 7.80
C HIS A 225 -0.01 14.15 8.72
N LYS A 226 -1.32 14.23 8.51
CA LYS A 226 -2.21 15.04 9.32
C LYS A 226 -2.91 14.18 10.36
N SER A 227 -3.45 14.78 11.40
CA SER A 227 -4.21 14.06 12.45
C SER A 227 -5.46 13.38 11.88
N GLU A 228 -6.05 14.00 10.86
CA GLU A 228 -7.21 13.51 10.12
C GLU A 228 -6.96 12.14 9.47
N ASP A 229 -5.73 11.88 9.02
CA ASP A 229 -5.35 10.62 8.34
C ASP A 229 -5.47 9.41 9.27
N TYR A 230 -5.28 9.61 10.58
CA TYR A 230 -5.32 8.56 11.59
C TYR A 230 -6.72 8.34 12.19
N LEU A 231 -7.67 9.26 11.94
CA LEU A 231 -8.94 9.31 12.66
C LEU A 231 -9.76 8.03 12.46
N THR A 232 -9.95 7.62 11.20
CA THR A 232 -10.75 6.44 10.86
C THR A 232 -10.22 5.18 11.54
N ARG A 233 -8.89 5.02 11.56
CA ARG A 233 -8.24 3.86 12.17
C ARG A 233 -8.33 3.89 13.69
N LEU A 234 -7.96 5.00 14.33
CA LEU A 234 -7.97 5.06 15.79
C LEU A 234 -9.39 4.94 16.36
N ILE A 235 -10.40 5.46 15.66
CA ILE A 235 -11.80 5.25 16.03
C ILE A 235 -12.18 3.78 15.91
N PHE A 236 -11.77 3.10 14.83
CA PHE A 236 -11.99 1.67 14.67
C PHE A 236 -11.32 0.86 15.78
N ASP A 237 -10.08 1.19 16.14
CA ASP A 237 -9.33 0.54 17.23
C ASP A 237 -10.05 0.72 18.57
N VAL A 238 -10.59 1.92 18.85
CA VAL A 238 -11.35 2.22 20.08
C VAL A 238 -12.70 1.51 20.11
N ILE A 239 -13.38 1.40 18.97
CA ILE A 239 -14.69 0.75 18.88
C ILE A 239 -14.57 -0.76 19.13
N ASN A 240 -13.55 -1.39 18.56
CA ASN A 240 -13.31 -2.82 18.72
C ASN A 240 -12.58 -3.18 20.02
N TYR A 241 -12.41 -2.22 20.93
CA TYR A 241 -11.78 -2.49 22.21
C TYR A 241 -12.66 -3.38 23.09
N GLU A 242 -12.06 -4.46 23.60
CA GLU A 242 -12.74 -5.42 24.48
C GLU A 242 -13.29 -4.72 25.74
N GLY A 243 -14.61 -4.78 25.93
CA GLY A 243 -15.30 -4.17 27.07
C GLY A 243 -15.83 -2.74 26.83
N LEU A 244 -15.75 -2.21 25.61
CA LEU A 244 -16.47 -0.97 25.26
C LEU A 244 -17.99 -1.18 25.36
N GLU A 245 -18.51 -2.29 24.83
CA GLU A 245 -19.94 -2.63 24.84
C GLU A 245 -20.50 -2.70 26.27
N ASP A 246 -19.83 -3.45 27.15
CA ASP A 246 -20.17 -3.52 28.58
C ASP A 246 -20.23 -2.15 29.23
N ARG A 247 -19.35 -1.24 28.79
CA ARG A 247 -19.26 0.10 29.35
C ARG A 247 -20.35 1.01 28.82
N LEU A 248 -20.76 0.87 27.57
CA LEU A 248 -21.94 1.54 27.01
C LEU A 248 -23.20 1.16 27.82
N ILE A 249 -23.36 -0.14 28.10
CA ILE A 249 -24.47 -0.66 28.92
C ILE A 249 -24.40 -0.10 30.34
N LYS A 250 -23.24 -0.20 31.01
CA LYS A 250 -23.04 0.29 32.38
C LYS A 250 -23.29 1.80 32.54
N LYS A 251 -23.03 2.58 31.49
CA LYS A 251 -23.24 4.03 31.48
C LYS A 251 -24.64 4.45 31.02
N ARG A 252 -25.54 3.48 30.74
CA ARG A 252 -26.91 3.71 30.26
C ARG A 252 -26.92 4.56 28.99
N CYS A 253 -26.07 4.22 28.02
CA CYS A 253 -26.13 4.81 26.69
C CYS A 253 -27.11 4.04 25.80
N ASP A 254 -28.07 4.76 25.24
CA ASP A 254 -29.07 4.20 24.30
C ASP A 254 -28.56 4.10 22.86
N TRP A 255 -27.29 4.44 22.63
CA TRP A 255 -26.71 4.42 21.29
C TRP A 255 -26.25 3.04 20.88
N SER A 256 -26.53 2.70 19.62
CA SER A 256 -25.84 1.60 18.97
C SER A 256 -24.36 1.94 18.78
N ILE A 257 -23.52 0.91 18.67
CA ILE A 257 -22.07 1.07 18.42
C ILE A 257 -21.82 1.89 17.15
N LYS A 258 -22.65 1.70 16.12
CA LYS A 258 -22.57 2.43 14.84
C LYS A 258 -22.92 3.91 15.01
N GLU A 259 -23.96 4.23 15.77
CA GLU A 259 -24.33 5.62 16.06
C GLU A 259 -23.23 6.32 16.85
N TYR A 260 -22.69 5.66 17.88
CA TYR A 260 -21.57 6.16 18.66
C TYR A 260 -20.35 6.45 17.78
N GLN A 261 -20.01 5.54 16.86
CA GLN A 261 -18.94 5.73 15.88
C GLN A 261 -19.15 6.98 15.02
N ILE A 262 -20.36 7.14 14.47
CA ILE A 262 -20.69 8.24 13.56
C ILE A 262 -20.58 9.57 14.28
N GLU A 263 -21.20 9.69 15.45
CA GLU A 263 -21.17 10.92 16.25
C GLU A 263 -19.74 11.24 16.74
N LEU A 264 -18.99 10.22 17.16
CA LEU A 264 -17.61 10.43 17.63
C LEU A 264 -16.71 10.92 16.49
N THR A 265 -16.88 10.34 15.30
CA THR A 265 -16.17 10.77 14.09
C THR A 265 -16.52 12.21 13.71
N LYS A 266 -17.80 12.58 13.80
CA LYS A 266 -18.28 13.94 13.49
C LYS A 266 -17.66 14.97 14.43
N ILE A 267 -17.74 14.76 15.75
CA ILE A 267 -17.18 15.67 16.74
C ILE A 267 -15.65 15.77 16.60
N CYS A 268 -14.96 14.65 16.37
CA CYS A 268 -13.51 14.69 16.13
C CYS A 268 -13.14 15.55 14.92
N ARG A 269 -13.89 15.44 13.81
CA ARG A 269 -13.66 16.28 12.61
C ARG A 269 -13.91 17.76 12.91
N GLU A 270 -14.92 18.09 13.71
CA GLU A 270 -15.19 19.47 14.12
C GLU A 270 -14.10 20.04 15.02
N ILE A 271 -13.62 19.27 15.99
CA ILE A 271 -12.49 19.66 16.86
C ILE A 271 -11.26 19.93 16.00
N LEU A 272 -10.91 19.00 15.12
CA LEU A 272 -9.76 19.15 14.24
C LEU A 272 -9.93 20.38 13.34
N LYS A 273 -11.08 20.58 12.67
CA LYS A 273 -11.31 21.77 11.84
C LYS A 273 -11.07 23.10 12.59
N LYS A 274 -11.38 23.17 13.89
CA LYS A 274 -11.18 24.36 14.73
C LYS A 274 -9.72 24.56 15.17
N LEU A 275 -8.89 23.51 15.12
CA LEU A 275 -7.47 23.59 15.46
C LEU A 275 -6.64 24.02 14.23
N SER A 276 -6.15 25.26 14.24
CA SER A 276 -5.24 25.78 13.20
C SER A 276 -3.87 25.06 13.20
N LEU A 277 -3.11 25.18 12.10
CA LEU A 277 -1.79 24.56 11.98
C LEU A 277 -0.80 25.05 13.04
N ASP A 278 -0.89 26.31 13.44
CA ASP A 278 -0.01 26.91 14.45
C ASP A 278 -0.23 26.29 15.82
N ILE A 279 -1.50 26.08 16.18
CA ILE A 279 -1.88 25.44 17.44
C ILE A 279 -1.43 23.98 17.45
N ARG A 280 -1.54 23.28 16.31
CA ARG A 280 -1.12 21.88 16.19
C ARG A 280 0.41 21.70 16.09
N GLY A 281 1.14 22.76 15.76
CA GLY A 281 2.57 22.74 15.48
C GLY A 281 3.41 22.04 16.55
N GLY A 282 4.42 21.28 16.12
CA GLY A 282 5.38 20.60 16.99
C GLY A 282 4.88 19.35 17.71
N ARG A 283 3.60 19.00 17.60
CA ARG A 283 3.01 17.81 18.24
C ARG A 283 2.92 16.63 17.28
N ASN A 284 2.97 15.42 17.82
CA ASN A 284 2.83 14.21 17.02
C ASN A 284 1.36 14.06 16.56
N PRO A 285 1.07 14.07 15.25
CA PRO A 285 -0.31 14.00 14.75
C PRO A 285 -1.08 12.77 15.24
N PHE A 286 -0.41 11.63 15.41
CA PHE A 286 -1.00 10.38 15.89
C PHE A 286 -1.50 10.49 17.34
N ILE A 287 -0.65 11.03 18.23
CA ILE A 287 -0.98 11.22 19.65
C ILE A 287 -2.09 12.27 19.78
N LEU A 288 -2.02 13.34 18.99
CA LEU A 288 -3.05 14.37 18.96
C LEU A 288 -4.41 13.77 18.57
N THR A 289 -4.46 12.88 17.58
CA THR A 289 -5.71 12.21 17.19
C THR A 289 -6.27 11.38 18.35
N GLY A 290 -5.44 10.60 19.06
CA GLY A 290 -5.88 9.87 20.26
C GLY A 290 -6.44 10.79 21.37
N ALA A 291 -5.80 11.94 21.59
CA ALA A 291 -6.29 12.94 22.54
C ALA A 291 -7.60 13.62 22.06
N THR A 292 -7.77 13.82 20.76
CA THR A 292 -9.00 14.39 20.19
C THR A 292 -10.19 13.45 20.33
N ILE A 293 -9.98 12.13 20.20
CA ILE A 293 -11.00 11.10 20.47
C ILE A 293 -11.44 11.17 21.94
N TYR A 294 -10.49 11.31 22.86
CA TYR A 294 -10.79 11.49 24.29
C TYR A 294 -11.60 12.76 24.57
N LEU A 295 -11.24 13.88 23.94
CA LEU A 295 -11.99 15.12 24.06
C LEU A 295 -13.39 14.98 23.46
N ALA A 296 -13.51 14.34 22.30
CA ALA A 296 -14.78 14.17 21.59
C ALA A 296 -15.80 13.42 22.45
N ASP A 297 -15.39 12.31 23.09
CA ASP A 297 -16.27 11.56 24.00
C ASP A 297 -16.72 12.41 25.21
N LYS A 298 -15.84 13.26 25.76
CA LYS A 298 -16.21 14.18 26.84
C LYS A 298 -17.19 15.26 26.41
N LEU A 299 -16.99 15.85 25.23
CA LEU A 299 -17.90 16.87 24.69
C LEU A 299 -19.26 16.25 24.38
N MET A 300 -19.27 15.08 23.76
CA MET A 300 -20.45 14.28 23.50
C MET A 300 -21.22 13.99 24.80
N ALA A 301 -20.54 13.54 25.85
CA ALA A 301 -21.14 13.33 27.17
C ALA A 301 -21.76 14.62 27.75
N LYS A 302 -21.09 15.77 27.62
CA LYS A 302 -21.61 17.07 28.08
C LYS A 302 -22.85 17.52 27.30
N ILE A 303 -22.86 17.35 25.97
CA ILE A 303 -23.98 17.72 25.09
C ILE A 303 -25.24 16.93 25.41
N HIS A 304 -25.09 15.62 25.65
CA HIS A 304 -26.24 14.73 25.91
C HIS A 304 -26.57 14.57 27.41
N GLY A 305 -25.88 15.27 28.31
CA GLY A 305 -26.07 15.13 29.76
C GLY A 305 -25.74 13.74 30.30
N LYS A 306 -24.87 12.98 29.60
CA LYS A 306 -24.47 11.61 29.95
C LYS A 306 -23.07 11.57 30.56
N LYS A 307 -22.67 10.42 31.10
CA LYS A 307 -21.30 10.20 31.59
C LYS A 307 -20.38 9.81 30.42
N SER A 308 -19.14 10.29 30.43
CA SER A 308 -18.12 9.92 29.44
C SER A 308 -17.88 8.40 29.46
N ILE A 309 -17.81 7.81 28.27
CA ILE A 309 -17.61 6.38 28.09
C ILE A 309 -16.12 6.09 28.12
N LEU A 310 -15.31 6.86 27.39
CA LEU A 310 -13.88 6.60 27.24
C LEU A 310 -13.07 7.12 28.42
N THR A 311 -12.09 6.33 28.83
CA THR A 311 -11.01 6.77 29.73
C THR A 311 -9.71 6.88 28.96
N GLN A 312 -8.75 7.59 29.54
CA GLN A 312 -7.39 7.69 28.98
C GLN A 312 -6.76 6.29 28.86
N LYS A 313 -6.94 5.44 29.87
CA LYS A 313 -6.57 4.03 29.83
C LYS A 313 -7.19 3.24 28.67
N ILE A 314 -8.51 3.34 28.44
CA ILE A 314 -9.15 2.62 27.31
C ILE A 314 -8.53 3.04 25.97
N ILE A 315 -8.36 4.34 25.77
CA ILE A 315 -7.77 4.85 24.52
C ILE A 315 -6.31 4.41 24.42
N SER A 316 -5.55 4.43 25.52
CA SER A 316 -4.18 3.94 25.57
C SER A 316 -4.08 2.47 25.16
N ASP A 317 -4.91 1.63 25.76
CA ASP A 317 -4.90 0.18 25.53
C ASP A 317 -5.37 -0.16 24.11
N ALA A 318 -6.40 0.52 23.60
CA ALA A 318 -6.90 0.35 22.24
C ALA A 318 -5.91 0.81 21.15
N THR A 319 -5.29 1.99 21.35
CA THR A 319 -4.50 2.66 20.30
C THR A 319 -2.99 2.47 20.45
N LYS A 320 -2.54 1.84 21.53
CA LYS A 320 -1.12 1.73 21.94
C LYS A 320 -0.41 3.09 22.11
N ILE A 321 -1.16 4.16 22.33
CA ILE A 321 -0.63 5.48 22.68
C ILE A 321 -0.42 5.52 24.20
N ALA A 322 0.71 6.03 24.68
CA ALA A 322 0.93 6.12 26.11
C ALA A 322 -0.07 7.06 26.80
N GLU A 323 -0.66 6.60 27.92
CA GLU A 323 -1.70 7.33 28.66
C GLU A 323 -1.27 8.76 29.05
N TYR A 324 -0.02 8.93 29.50
CA TYR A 324 0.52 10.25 29.85
C TYR A 324 0.59 11.20 28.64
N SER A 325 0.81 10.69 27.43
CA SER A 325 0.86 11.52 26.22
C SER A 325 -0.53 11.99 25.79
N ILE A 326 -1.56 11.13 25.96
CA ILE A 326 -2.96 11.51 25.77
C ILE A 326 -3.32 12.62 26.75
N ARG A 327 -2.94 12.45 28.03
CA ARG A 327 -3.20 13.42 29.10
C ARG A 327 -2.52 14.76 28.83
N ASP A 328 -1.26 14.75 28.42
CA ASP A 328 -0.48 15.96 28.11
C ASP A 328 -1.17 16.80 27.02
N HIS A 329 -1.49 16.18 25.87
CA HIS A 329 -2.17 16.87 24.78
C HIS A 329 -3.60 17.30 25.16
N TYR A 330 -4.29 16.53 25.99
CA TYR A 330 -5.60 16.92 26.48
C TYR A 330 -5.53 18.15 27.40
N VAL A 331 -4.66 18.14 28.42
CA VAL A 331 -4.59 19.21 29.43
C VAL A 331 -4.01 20.50 28.85
N ASN A 332 -2.92 20.40 28.08
CA ASN A 332 -2.17 21.57 27.63
C ASN A 332 -2.78 22.25 26.40
N LEU A 333 -3.57 21.53 25.60
CA LEU A 333 -4.08 22.04 24.32
C LEU A 333 -5.60 21.94 24.20
N LEU A 334 -6.17 20.75 24.36
CA LEU A 334 -7.58 20.53 24.03
C LEU A 334 -8.54 21.07 25.10
N LYS A 335 -8.26 20.85 26.38
CA LYS A 335 -9.14 21.26 27.48
C LYS A 335 -9.35 22.79 27.52
N PRO A 336 -8.30 23.64 27.50
CA PRO A 336 -8.47 25.09 27.57
C PRO A 336 -9.26 25.68 26.38
N LEU A 337 -9.18 25.04 25.22
CA LEU A 337 -9.83 25.53 24.00
C LEU A 337 -11.32 25.13 23.91
N PHE A 338 -11.68 23.95 24.40
CA PHE A 338 -13.01 23.36 24.16
C PHE A 338 -13.85 23.15 25.42
N ILE A 339 -13.23 23.09 26.60
CA ILE A 339 -13.93 22.91 27.87
C ILE A 339 -13.63 24.13 28.73
N LYS A 340 -14.48 25.14 28.58
CA LYS A 340 -14.61 26.23 29.56
C LYS A 340 -15.43 25.76 30.74
#